data_AF-A0AAN9QF13-F1
#
_entry.id   AF-A0AAN9QF13-F1
#
_cell.length_a   1.000
_cell.length_b   1.000
_cell.length_c   1.000
_cell.angle_alpha   90.00
_cell.angle_beta   90.00
_cell.angle_gamma   90.00
#
_symmetry.space_group_name_H-M   'P 1'
#
loop_
_entity.id
_entity.type
_entity.pdbx_description
1 polymer ?
#
loop_
_entity_poly.entity_id
_entity_poly.type
_entity_poly.pdbx_seq_one_letter_code
_entity_poly.pdbx_strand_id
1 'polypeptide(L)'
;MAPTGRAEKAFSFMMTLGISMEEVKPVLINLLRVYEGNWELIEDDTYRTLVDAYFDFDKDKNLAWLLFFLHNLKVNAVAFFK
;
A
#
# COMPACT_ATOMS: atom_id res chain seq x y z
N MET A 1 13.72 -7.22 18.48
CA MET A 1 12.37 -7.41 17.92
C MET A 1 12.51 -8.03 16.55
N ALA A 2 11.77 -9.10 16.22
CA ALA A 2 11.81 -9.71 14.89
C ALA A 2 11.19 -8.75 13.85
N PRO A 3 11.75 -8.64 12.63
CA PRO A 3 11.25 -7.76 11.57
C PRO A 3 9.79 -8.04 11.16
N THR A 4 9.26 -9.23 11.47
CA THR A 4 7.87 -9.62 11.23
C THR A 4 6.85 -8.75 11.96
N GLY A 5 7.14 -8.34 13.21
CA GLY A 5 6.19 -7.56 14.02
C GLY A 5 6.00 -6.11 13.55
N ARG A 6 6.97 -5.55 12.80
CA ARG A 6 6.85 -4.18 12.24
C ARG A 6 6.01 -4.17 10.97
N ALA A 7 6.26 -5.14 10.08
CA ALA A 7 5.50 -5.28 8.86
C ALA A 7 4.01 -5.55 9.14
N GLU A 8 3.71 -6.42 10.12
CA GLU A 8 2.33 -6.69 10.54
C GLU A 8 1.59 -5.43 11.03
N LYS A 9 2.26 -4.56 11.78
CA LYS A 9 1.68 -3.28 12.22
C LYS A 9 1.43 -2.34 11.04
N ALA A 10 2.38 -2.22 10.13
CA ALA A 10 2.22 -1.43 8.91
C ALA A 10 1.04 -1.92 8.07
N PHE A 11 0.90 -3.25 7.89
CA PHE A 11 -0.23 -3.82 7.18
C PHE A 11 -1.55 -3.61 7.92
N SER A 12 -1.60 -3.79 9.24
CA SER A 12 -2.79 -3.55 10.05
C SER A 12 -3.27 -2.09 9.96
N PHE A 13 -2.34 -1.15 10.02
CA PHE A 13 -2.62 0.27 9.86
C PHE A 13 -3.23 0.56 8.48
N MET A 14 -2.61 0.06 7.41
CA MET A 14 -3.12 0.28 6.04
C MET A 14 -4.47 -0.42 5.78
N MET A 15 -4.69 -1.60 6.37
CA MET A 15 -6.00 -2.26 6.34
C MET A 15 -7.09 -1.44 7.05
N THR A 16 -6.73 -0.71 8.11
CA THR A 16 -7.65 0.23 8.79
C THR A 16 -8.05 1.39 7.88
N LEU A 17 -7.19 1.75 6.92
CA LEU A 17 -7.47 2.73 5.86
C LEU A 17 -8.21 2.11 4.65
N GLY A 18 -8.52 0.81 4.68
CA GLY A 18 -9.17 0.09 3.58
C GLY A 18 -8.22 -0.36 2.46
N ILE A 19 -6.90 -0.27 2.66
CA ILE A 19 -5.89 -0.67 1.67
C ILE A 19 -5.45 -2.10 1.97
N SER A 20 -5.46 -2.96 0.94
CA SER A 20 -5.12 -4.38 1.10
C SER A 20 -3.61 -4.61 1.28
N MET A 21 -3.23 -5.71 1.93
CA MET A 21 -1.81 -6.06 2.13
C MET A 21 -1.07 -6.23 0.79
N GLU A 22 -1.75 -6.77 -0.21
CA GLU A 22 -1.25 -7.00 -1.56
C GLU A 22 -0.82 -5.70 -2.23
N GLU A 23 -1.56 -4.63 -1.97
CA GLU A 23 -1.28 -3.29 -2.49
C GLU A 23 -0.15 -2.60 -1.74
N VAL A 24 -0.07 -2.80 -0.42
CA VAL A 24 0.94 -2.17 0.46
C VAL A 24 2.30 -2.84 0.33
N LYS A 25 2.35 -4.16 0.13
CA LYS A 25 3.60 -4.93 -0.02
C LYS A 25 4.62 -4.30 -0.98
N PRO A 26 4.29 -4.00 -2.25
CA PRO A 26 5.26 -3.41 -3.17
C PRO A 26 5.74 -2.02 -2.73
N VAL A 27 4.87 -1.23 -2.10
CA VAL A 27 5.21 0.11 -1.58
C VAL A 27 6.19 -0.01 -0.41
N LEU A 28 5.91 -0.90 0.54
CA LEU A 28 6.74 -1.14 1.70
C LEU A 28 8.12 -1.67 1.31
N ILE A 29 8.19 -2.58 0.33
CA ILE A 29 9.46 -3.08 -0.21
C ILE A 29 10.26 -1.93 -0.85
N ASN A 30 9.61 -1.06 -1.62
CA ASN A 30 10.28 0.08 -2.24
C ASN A 30 10.80 1.07 -1.19
N LEU A 31 10.01 1.39 -0.16
CA LEU A 31 10.42 2.25 0.94
C LEU A 31 11.61 1.68 1.72
N LEU A 32 11.56 0.38 2.06
CA LEU A 32 12.69 -0.28 2.72
C LEU A 32 13.94 -0.26 1.85
N ARG A 33 13.81 -0.33 0.52
CA ARG A 33 14.96 -0.20 -0.38
C ARG A 33 15.52 1.23 -0.37
N VAL A 34 14.66 2.25 -0.42
CA VAL A 34 15.06 3.67 -0.41
C VAL A 34 15.73 4.06 0.90
N TYR A 35 15.23 3.54 2.02
CA TYR A 35 15.76 3.80 3.34
C TYR A 35 16.77 2.75 3.82
N GLU A 36 17.27 1.89 2.93
CA GLU A 36 18.28 0.86 3.24
C GLU A 36 17.92 -0.04 4.44
N GLY A 37 16.63 -0.36 4.57
CA GLY A 37 16.08 -1.18 5.65
C GLY A 37 15.78 -0.43 6.93
N ASN A 38 15.90 0.90 6.94
CA ASN A 38 15.60 1.72 8.11
C ASN A 38 14.09 1.87 8.33
N TRP A 39 13.59 1.12 9.30
CA TRP A 39 12.19 1.16 9.73
C TRP A 39 11.84 2.41 10.54
N GLU A 40 12.80 3.06 11.20
CA GLU A 40 12.51 4.20 12.07
C GLU A 40 11.90 5.35 11.28
N LEU A 41 12.38 5.58 10.05
CA LEU A 41 11.84 6.59 9.13
C LEU A 41 10.43 6.24 8.60
N ILE A 42 10.06 4.96 8.62
CA ILE A 42 8.76 4.46 8.16
C ILE A 42 7.75 4.45 9.31
N GLU A 43 8.20 4.10 10.52
CA GLU A 43 7.40 4.09 11.74
C GLU A 43 7.19 5.49 12.32
N ASP A 44 8.03 6.46 11.93
CA ASP A 44 7.88 7.86 12.30
C ASP A 44 6.54 8.43 11.77
N ASP A 45 5.95 9.32 12.57
CA ASP A 45 4.66 9.96 12.28
C ASP A 45 3.52 8.97 11.92
N THR A 46 3.43 7.83 12.61
CA THR A 46 2.30 6.87 12.50
C THR A 46 2.14 6.28 11.08
N TYR A 47 3.24 5.85 10.45
CA TYR A 47 3.23 5.29 9.09
C TYR A 47 2.74 6.26 8.01
N ARG A 48 2.74 7.58 8.26
CA ARG A 48 2.37 8.58 7.25
C ARG A 48 3.26 8.49 6.01
N THR A 49 4.56 8.28 6.19
CA THR A 49 5.50 8.06 5.08
C THR A 49 5.09 6.87 4.19
N LEU A 50 4.52 5.81 4.78
CA LEU A 50 3.99 4.66 4.05
C LEU A 50 2.72 5.01 3.27
N VAL A 51 1.85 5.83 3.85
CA VAL A 51 0.62 6.33 3.19
C VAL A 51 0.97 7.25 2.02
N ASP A 52 1.85 8.22 2.24
CA ASP A 52 2.29 9.16 1.21
C ASP A 52 2.98 8.41 0.06
N ALA A 53 3.87 7.46 0.38
CA ALA A 53 4.51 6.61 -0.62
C ALA A 53 3.52 5.72 -1.36
N TYR A 54 2.42 5.28 -0.74
CA TYR A 54 1.36 4.53 -1.43
C TYR A 54 0.66 5.40 -2.47
N PHE A 55 0.27 6.63 -2.11
CA PHE A 55 -0.36 7.57 -3.04
C PHE A 55 0.60 8.04 -4.15
N ASP A 56 1.89 8.14 -3.87
CA ASP A 56 2.90 8.44 -4.90
C ASP A 56 3.19 7.24 -5.79
N PHE A 57 3.22 6.02 -5.25
CA PHE A 57 3.35 4.79 -6.03
C PHE A 57 2.15 4.56 -6.95
N ASP A 58 0.98 5.08 -6.59
CA ASP A 58 -0.24 4.98 -7.40
C ASP A 58 -0.17 5.81 -8.71
N LYS A 59 0.62 6.90 -8.71
CA LYS A 59 0.78 7.78 -9.88
C LYS A 59 1.41 7.05 -11.09
N ASP A 60 2.29 6.07 -10.85
CA ASP A 60 2.87 5.20 -11.89
C ASP A 60 2.01 3.94 -12.18
N LYS A 61 1.13 3.56 -11.25
CA LYS A 61 0.23 2.40 -11.33
C LYS A 61 -0.98 2.64 -12.23
N ASN A 62 -1.28 3.90 -12.58
CA ASN A 62 -2.53 4.31 -13.24
C ASN A 62 -2.86 3.47 -14.49
N LEU A 63 -1.88 3.06 -15.31
CA LEU A 63 -2.15 2.23 -16.49
C LEU A 63 -2.37 0.74 -16.18
N ALA A 64 -1.59 0.17 -15.26
CA ALA A 64 -1.75 -1.24 -14.86
C ALA A 64 -3.04 -1.46 -14.06
N TRP A 65 -3.43 -0.47 -13.25
CA TRP A 65 -4.67 -0.47 -12.49
C TRP A 65 -5.87 -0.24 -13.37
N LEU A 66 -5.82 0.66 -14.35
CA LEU A 66 -6.88 0.78 -15.33
C LEU A 66 -7.07 -0.54 -16.11
N LEU A 67 -5.99 -1.22 -16.51
CA LEU A 67 -6.13 -2.51 -17.20
C LEU A 67 -6.69 -3.62 -16.29
N PHE A 68 -6.24 -3.70 -15.03
CA PHE A 68 -6.78 -4.64 -14.05
C PHE A 68 -8.25 -4.33 -13.68
N PHE A 69 -8.57 -3.06 -13.50
CA PHE A 69 -9.91 -2.56 -13.17
C PHE A 69 -10.87 -2.77 -14.35
N LEU A 70 -10.47 -2.46 -15.59
CA LEU A 70 -11.26 -2.73 -16.80
C LEU A 70 -11.48 -4.23 -17.02
N HIS A 71 -10.52 -5.09 -16.65
CA HIS A 71 -10.68 -6.54 -16.70
C HIS A 71 -11.72 -7.03 -15.67
N ASN A 72 -11.72 -6.47 -14.47
CA ASN A 72 -12.67 -6.82 -13.39
C ASN A 72 -14.04 -6.13 -13.50
N LEU A 73 -14.16 -5.04 -14.28
CA LEU A 73 -15.41 -4.28 -14.45
C LEU A 73 -16.52 -5.09 -15.14
N LYS A 74 -16.18 -6.14 -15.90
CA LYS A 74 -17.17 -7.06 -16.48
C LYS A 74 -17.93 -7.90 -15.44
N VAL A 75 -17.45 -7.99 -14.20
CA VAL A 75 -17.97 -8.93 -13.19
C VAL A 75 -18.74 -8.25 -12.05
N ASN A 76 -18.60 -6.93 -11.83
CA ASN A 76 -19.19 -6.32 -10.62
C ASN A 76 -19.67 -4.87 -10.80
N ALA A 77 -20.63 -4.65 -11.69
CA ALA A 77 -21.22 -3.32 -11.96
C ALA A 77 -22.17 -2.79 -10.86
N VAL A 78 -22.03 -3.21 -9.59
CA VAL A 78 -22.98 -2.85 -8.50
C VAL A 78 -22.31 -2.19 -7.28
N ALA A 79 -20.98 -2.09 -7.21
CA ALA A 79 -20.30 -1.64 -5.99
C ALA A 79 -19.87 -0.16 -5.98
N PHE A 80 -20.03 0.61 -7.06
CA PHE A 80 -19.43 1.96 -7.16
C PHE A 80 -20.37 3.13 -6.81
N PHE A 81 -21.60 2.89 -6.34
CA PHE A 81 -22.54 3.97 -5.98
C PHE A 81 -23.38 3.67 -4.73
N LYS A 82 -22.73 3.25 -3.63
CA LYS A 82 -23.35 3.34 -2.30
C LYS A 82 -22.33 3.59 -1.20
#